data_AF-A0A947R9A9-F1
#
_entry.id   AF-A0A947R9A9-F1
#
_cell.length_a   1.000
_cell.length_b   1.000
_cell.length_c   1.000
_cell.angle_alpha   90.00
_cell.angle_beta   90.00
_cell.angle_gamma   90.00
#
_symmetry.space_group_name_H-M   'P 1'
#
loop_
_entity.id
_entity.type
_entity.pdbx_description
1 polymer ?
#
loop_
_entity_poly.entity_id
_entity_poly.type
_entity_poly.pdbx_seq_one_letter_code
_entity_poly.pdbx_strand_id
1 'polypeptide(L)'
;MGKEQFAKKTFFSAIIICFVIILMFVSLLGENNKANDLVSGFLKNIKANEYLYAARCLSAMSILNHAADEQSFEDSAFLLELSLLSHFNLLDHDTYHIQVAREAFWIPFFKSNRIGISVLFKEKKENLLESLTQGAALPPVQTLFTVERQNSAWKIVDIDLGKAPLSTEFERLSKKLSINQGFKNTQNGFIIDRIEFDPQKMTPDDRHVYQHFLRKASRLISAPLEERQHG
;
A
#
# COMPACT_ATOMS: atom_id res chain seq x y z
N MET A 1 -2.35 -56.45 -32.23
CA MET A 1 -2.88 -55.08 -32.48
C MET A 1 -3.23 -54.28 -31.22
N GLY A 2 -3.28 -54.86 -30.00
CA GLY A 2 -3.71 -54.16 -28.78
C GLY A 2 -2.65 -53.36 -28.00
N LYS A 3 -1.37 -53.78 -28.01
CA LYS A 3 -0.33 -53.14 -27.16
C LYS A 3 0.08 -51.74 -27.64
N GLU A 4 0.19 -51.54 -28.96
CA GLU A 4 0.60 -50.27 -29.55
C GLU A 4 -0.48 -49.18 -29.43
N GLN A 5 -1.76 -49.55 -29.55
CA GLN A 5 -2.87 -48.63 -29.32
C GLN A 5 -3.03 -48.26 -27.84
N PHE A 6 -2.75 -49.19 -26.93
CA PHE A 6 -2.75 -48.92 -25.49
C PHE A 6 -1.59 -47.98 -25.07
N ALA A 7 -0.39 -48.20 -25.62
CA ALA A 7 0.77 -47.33 -25.41
C ALA A 7 0.53 -45.89 -25.94
N LYS A 8 -0.10 -45.75 -27.11
CA LYS A 8 -0.48 -44.43 -27.64
C LYS A 8 -1.50 -43.73 -26.73
N LYS A 9 -2.55 -44.43 -26.28
CA LYS A 9 -3.56 -43.84 -25.37
C LYS A 9 -2.98 -43.40 -24.02
N THR A 10 -2.10 -44.20 -23.44
CA THR A 10 -1.42 -43.87 -22.17
C THR A 10 -0.46 -42.70 -22.33
N PHE A 11 0.29 -42.63 -23.44
CA PHE A 11 1.14 -41.49 -23.76
C PHE A 11 0.35 -40.19 -23.94
N PHE A 12 -0.74 -40.21 -24.72
CA PHE A 12 -1.61 -39.03 -24.87
C PHE A 12 -2.25 -38.60 -23.55
N SER A 13 -2.69 -39.57 -22.71
CA SER A 13 -3.21 -39.26 -21.38
C SER A 13 -2.17 -38.60 -20.49
N ALA A 14 -0.91 -39.07 -20.51
CA ALA A 14 0.17 -38.46 -19.75
C ALA A 14 0.45 -37.02 -20.19
N ILE A 15 0.45 -36.75 -21.51
CA ILE A 15 0.60 -35.38 -22.02
C ILE A 15 -0.52 -34.47 -21.52
N ILE A 16 -1.77 -34.92 -21.59
CA ILE A 16 -2.92 -34.13 -21.12
C ILE A 16 -2.78 -33.82 -19.63
N ILE A 17 -2.40 -34.81 -18.82
CA ILE A 17 -2.20 -34.62 -17.38
C ILE A 17 -1.08 -33.59 -17.13
N CYS A 18 0.07 -33.73 -17.79
CA CYS A 18 1.16 -32.77 -17.67
C CYS A 18 0.73 -31.35 -18.06
N PHE A 19 -0.03 -31.21 -19.15
CA PHE A 19 -0.55 -29.92 -19.59
C PHE A 19 -1.50 -29.30 -18.56
N VAL A 20 -2.42 -30.07 -17.99
CA VAL A 20 -3.34 -29.62 -16.93
C VAL A 20 -2.57 -29.18 -15.68
N ILE A 21 -1.52 -29.92 -15.29
CA ILE A 21 -0.66 -29.54 -14.15
C ILE A 21 0.03 -28.20 -14.40
N ILE A 22 0.57 -27.98 -15.60
CA ILE A 22 1.22 -26.72 -15.97
C ILE A 22 0.20 -25.57 -15.92
N LEU A 23 -1.00 -25.76 -16.47
CA LEU A 23 -2.05 -24.73 -16.43
C LEU A 23 -2.47 -24.39 -15.00
N MET A 24 -2.63 -25.39 -14.13
CA MET A 24 -2.91 -25.16 -12.71
C MET A 24 -1.78 -24.38 -12.04
N PHE A 25 -0.52 -24.71 -12.32
CA PHE A 25 0.63 -24.01 -11.77
C PHE A 25 0.68 -22.54 -12.21
N VAL A 26 0.50 -22.25 -13.50
CA VAL A 26 0.47 -20.88 -14.03
C VAL A 26 -0.70 -20.08 -13.46
N SER A 27 -1.88 -20.71 -13.33
CA SER A 27 -3.05 -20.09 -12.70
C SER A 27 -2.79 -19.70 -11.25
N LEU A 28 -2.18 -20.61 -10.47
CA LEU A 28 -1.78 -20.34 -9.09
C LEU A 28 -0.74 -19.22 -9.00
N LEU A 29 0.23 -19.19 -9.92
CA LEU A 29 1.24 -18.16 -9.99
C LEU A 29 0.62 -16.78 -10.25
N GLY A 30 -0.32 -16.70 -11.19
CA GLY A 30 -1.08 -15.48 -11.49
C GLY A 30 -1.92 -15.03 -10.29
N GLU A 31 -2.61 -15.94 -9.62
CA GLU A 31 -3.42 -15.61 -8.45
C GLU A 31 -2.59 -15.13 -7.26
N ASN A 32 -1.39 -15.68 -7.07
CA ASN A 32 -0.44 -15.20 -6.08
C ASN A 32 0.15 -13.84 -6.44
N ASN A 33 0.32 -13.53 -7.74
CA ASN A 33 0.82 -12.22 -8.14
C ASN A 33 -0.20 -11.11 -7.87
N LYS A 34 -1.51 -11.39 -8.03
CA LYS A 34 -2.58 -10.44 -7.70
C LYS A 34 -2.53 -9.93 -6.27
N ALA A 35 -2.03 -10.73 -5.32
CA ALA A 35 -1.85 -10.31 -3.93
C ALA A 35 -0.79 -9.18 -3.83
N ASN A 36 0.35 -9.33 -4.52
CA ASN A 36 1.37 -8.28 -4.59
C ASN A 36 0.85 -7.05 -5.35
N ASP A 37 0.15 -7.26 -6.47
CA ASP A 37 -0.40 -6.19 -7.30
C ASP A 37 -1.44 -5.36 -6.52
N LEU A 38 -2.21 -5.99 -5.63
CA LEU A 38 -3.16 -5.30 -4.73
C LEU A 38 -2.44 -4.29 -3.83
N VAL A 39 -1.38 -4.72 -3.13
CA VAL A 39 -0.63 -3.83 -2.22
C VAL A 39 0.16 -2.78 -3.00
N SER A 40 0.74 -3.15 -4.15
CA SER A 40 1.39 -2.18 -5.03
C SER A 40 0.40 -1.11 -5.54
N GLY A 41 -0.80 -1.54 -5.95
CA GLY A 41 -1.88 -0.64 -6.37
C GLY A 41 -2.34 0.28 -5.24
N PHE A 42 -2.53 -0.28 -4.04
CA PHE A 42 -2.86 0.50 -2.84
C PHE A 42 -1.86 1.63 -2.59
N LEU A 43 -0.56 1.31 -2.54
CA LEU A 43 0.49 2.31 -2.28
C LEU A 43 0.65 3.31 -3.43
N LYS A 44 0.46 2.88 -4.68
CA LYS A 44 0.46 3.80 -5.85
C LYS A 44 -0.71 4.78 -5.79
N ASN A 45 -1.90 4.33 -5.39
CA ASN A 45 -3.06 5.19 -5.24
C ASN A 45 -2.85 6.21 -4.11
N ILE A 46 -2.26 5.80 -2.98
CA ILE A 46 -1.89 6.73 -1.90
C ILE A 46 -0.92 7.80 -2.42
N LYS A 47 0.18 7.37 -3.07
CA LYS A 47 1.16 8.29 -3.69
C LYS A 47 0.51 9.27 -4.69
N ALA A 48 -0.50 8.82 -5.42
CA ALA A 48 -1.25 9.65 -6.37
C ALA A 48 -2.32 10.54 -5.71
N ASN A 49 -2.51 10.47 -4.39
CA ASN A 49 -3.59 11.10 -3.63
C ASN A 49 -5.00 10.59 -4.02
N GLU A 50 -5.08 9.39 -4.58
CA GLU A 50 -6.31 8.69 -5.00
C GLU A 50 -6.88 7.84 -3.85
N TYR A 51 -7.15 8.46 -2.69
CA TYR A 51 -7.52 7.76 -1.45
C TYR A 51 -8.79 6.91 -1.57
N LEU A 52 -9.78 7.35 -2.36
CA LEU A 52 -11.00 6.55 -2.61
C LEU A 52 -10.66 5.20 -3.28
N TYR A 53 -9.71 5.19 -4.21
CA TYR A 53 -9.28 3.97 -4.89
C TYR A 53 -8.40 3.10 -3.97
N ALA A 54 -7.57 3.71 -3.12
CA ALA A 54 -6.83 2.99 -2.08
C ALA A 54 -7.78 2.29 -1.09
N ALA A 55 -8.84 2.96 -0.63
CA ALA A 55 -9.83 2.39 0.29
C ALA A 55 -10.51 1.14 -0.27
N ARG A 56 -10.71 1.04 -1.60
CA ARG A 56 -11.30 -0.15 -2.25
C ARG A 56 -10.44 -1.41 -2.15
N CYS A 57 -9.13 -1.27 -1.90
CA CYS A 57 -8.22 -2.38 -1.68
C CYS A 57 -8.39 -3.01 -0.28
N LEU A 58 -8.94 -2.27 0.67
CA LEU A 58 -9.18 -2.73 2.04
C LEU A 58 -10.39 -3.67 2.13
N SER A 59 -10.37 -4.52 3.14
CA SER A 59 -11.55 -5.29 3.56
C SER A 59 -12.56 -4.39 4.26
N ALA A 60 -13.84 -4.77 4.27
CA ALA A 60 -14.89 -4.00 4.95
C ALA A 60 -14.60 -3.82 6.45
N MET A 61 -14.03 -4.84 7.11
CA MET A 61 -13.64 -4.77 8.51
C MET A 61 -12.47 -3.80 8.74
N SER A 62 -11.48 -3.77 7.83
CA SER A 62 -10.38 -2.80 7.92
C SER A 62 -10.87 -1.36 7.71
N ILE A 63 -11.80 -1.15 6.77
CA ILE A 63 -12.43 0.16 6.55
C ILE A 63 -13.18 0.60 7.81
N LEU A 64 -13.97 -0.29 8.42
CA LEU A 64 -14.70 0.00 9.65
C LEU A 64 -13.77 0.34 10.81
N ASN A 65 -12.64 -0.37 10.96
CA ASN A 65 -11.64 -0.07 11.99
C ASN A 65 -10.97 1.29 11.76
N HIS A 66 -10.74 1.68 10.50
CA HIS A 66 -10.16 2.99 10.15
C HIS A 66 -11.19 4.13 10.20
N ALA A 67 -12.48 3.84 10.04
CA ALA A 67 -13.57 4.81 10.15
C ALA A 67 -14.04 5.01 11.60
N ALA A 68 -13.73 4.06 12.49
CA ALA A 68 -14.05 4.15 13.92
C ALA A 68 -13.03 4.98 14.71
N ASP A 69 -11.84 5.21 14.15
CA ASP A 69 -10.85 6.14 14.69
C ASP A 69 -11.20 7.56 14.22
N GLU A 70 -11.02 8.59 15.07
CA GLU A 70 -11.41 9.98 14.75
C GLU A 70 -10.63 10.57 13.55
N GLN A 71 -9.58 9.87 13.11
CA GLN A 71 -8.72 10.26 12.00
C GLN A 71 -9.23 9.70 10.66
N SER A 72 -9.44 10.57 9.67
CA SER A 72 -9.95 10.12 8.37
C SER A 72 -8.99 9.13 7.70
N PHE A 73 -9.53 8.15 6.94
CA PHE A 73 -8.71 7.17 6.20
C PHE A 73 -7.61 7.84 5.35
N GLU A 74 -7.91 9.01 4.78
CA GLU A 74 -6.96 9.81 4.02
C GLU A 74 -5.75 10.24 4.87
N ASP A 75 -5.97 10.72 6.10
CA ASP A 75 -4.89 11.15 6.98
C ASP A 75 -4.05 9.95 7.44
N SER A 76 -4.68 8.80 7.72
CA SER A 76 -3.97 7.57 8.07
C SER A 76 -3.16 7.00 6.90
N ALA A 77 -3.71 7.06 5.67
CA ALA A 77 -3.02 6.65 4.46
C ALA A 77 -1.83 7.55 4.13
N PHE A 78 -1.99 8.86 4.29
CA PHE A 78 -0.91 9.83 4.18
C PHE A 78 0.19 9.58 5.22
N LEU A 79 -0.18 9.36 6.49
CA LEU A 79 0.79 9.05 7.55
C LEU A 79 1.56 7.76 7.27
N LEU A 80 0.91 6.73 6.73
CA LEU A 80 1.57 5.50 6.31
C LEU A 80 2.62 5.77 5.22
N GLU A 81 2.28 6.53 4.17
CA GLU A 81 3.25 6.89 3.13
C GLU A 81 4.41 7.70 3.71
N LEU A 82 4.11 8.73 4.50
CA LEU A 82 5.13 9.60 5.08
C LEU A 82 6.08 8.84 6.02
N SER A 83 5.55 7.89 6.79
CA SER A 83 6.35 7.03 7.67
C SER A 83 7.27 6.11 6.87
N LEU A 84 6.79 5.57 5.75
CA LEU A 84 7.62 4.76 4.85
C LEU A 84 8.71 5.59 4.17
N LEU A 85 8.38 6.80 3.70
CA LEU A 85 9.36 7.71 3.11
C LEU A 85 10.43 8.11 4.14
N SER A 86 10.02 8.43 5.36
CA SER A 86 10.94 8.74 6.46
C SER A 86 11.84 7.55 6.78
N HIS A 87 11.26 6.36 6.97
CA HIS A 87 12.00 5.14 7.25
C HIS A 87 13.08 4.84 6.20
N PHE A 88 12.77 5.00 4.91
CA PHE A 88 13.70 4.75 3.81
C PHE A 88 14.59 5.95 3.44
N ASN A 89 14.54 7.06 4.20
CA ASN A 89 15.26 8.32 3.92
C ASN A 89 14.93 8.92 2.53
N LEU A 90 13.67 8.86 2.13
CA LEU A 90 13.17 9.28 0.82
C LEU A 90 12.32 10.57 0.86
N LEU A 91 12.25 11.26 2.00
CA LEU A 91 11.45 12.48 2.17
C LEU A 91 11.85 13.61 1.22
N ASP A 92 13.14 13.71 0.88
CA ASP A 92 13.67 14.73 -0.03
C ASP A 92 13.66 14.30 -1.51
N HIS A 93 13.14 13.11 -1.82
CA HIS A 93 13.17 12.58 -3.18
C HIS A 93 11.80 12.73 -3.85
N ASP A 94 11.76 13.49 -4.94
CA ASP A 94 10.53 13.70 -5.73
C ASP A 94 10.03 12.41 -6.38
N THR A 95 10.92 11.43 -6.61
CA THR A 95 10.56 10.16 -7.21
C THR A 95 11.19 8.96 -6.51
N TYR A 96 10.38 7.92 -6.33
CA TYR A 96 10.77 6.68 -5.67
C TYR A 96 10.01 5.49 -6.27
N HIS A 97 10.62 4.30 -6.16
CA HIS A 97 10.07 3.00 -6.53
C HIS A 97 9.56 2.24 -5.31
N ILE A 98 8.43 1.58 -5.49
CA ILE A 98 7.82 0.70 -4.48
C ILE A 98 8.04 -0.75 -4.93
N GLN A 99 8.74 -1.53 -4.13
CA GLN A 99 8.89 -2.97 -4.31
C GLN A 99 8.05 -3.70 -3.26
N VAL A 100 7.30 -4.70 -3.72
CA VAL A 100 6.37 -5.48 -2.89
C VAL A 100 6.69 -6.96 -3.06
N ALA A 101 6.81 -7.68 -1.97
CA ALA A 101 7.11 -9.11 -1.99
C ALA A 101 6.27 -9.87 -0.95
N ARG A 102 5.46 -10.82 -1.42
CA ARG A 102 4.85 -11.84 -0.57
C ARG A 102 5.91 -12.68 0.14
N GLU A 103 5.63 -13.03 1.38
CA GLU A 103 6.51 -13.86 2.20
C GLU A 103 6.31 -15.36 1.97
N ALA A 104 5.10 -15.75 1.56
CA ALA A 104 4.75 -17.13 1.31
C ALA A 104 3.89 -17.27 0.05
N PHE A 105 4.05 -18.41 -0.63
CA PHE A 105 3.13 -18.82 -1.69
C PHE A 105 1.86 -19.41 -1.08
N TRP A 106 0.70 -18.91 -1.51
CA TRP A 106 -0.60 -19.45 -1.19
C TRP A 106 -0.94 -20.61 -2.10
N ILE A 107 -1.39 -21.69 -1.48
CA ILE A 107 -1.88 -22.88 -2.15
C ILE A 107 -3.29 -23.10 -1.60
N PRO A 108 -4.33 -23.17 -2.46
CA PRO A 108 -5.69 -23.36 -2.02
C PRO A 108 -5.82 -24.65 -1.20
N PHE A 109 -6.68 -24.62 -0.18
CA PHE A 109 -7.00 -25.73 0.74
C PHE A 109 -5.88 -26.20 1.68
N PHE A 110 -4.60 -25.90 1.39
CA PHE A 110 -3.46 -26.34 2.21
C PHE A 110 -2.94 -25.29 3.19
N LYS A 111 -3.15 -24.00 2.91
CA LYS A 111 -2.68 -22.90 3.74
C LYS A 111 -3.82 -21.96 4.12
N SER A 112 -3.55 -21.16 5.15
CA SER A 112 -4.39 -20.00 5.49
C SER A 112 -4.65 -19.15 4.24
N ASN A 113 -5.85 -18.60 4.13
CA ASN A 113 -6.19 -17.61 3.11
C ASN A 113 -5.55 -16.24 3.36
N ARG A 114 -4.63 -16.15 4.33
CA ARG A 114 -3.86 -14.95 4.66
C ARG A 114 -2.41 -15.08 4.22
N ILE A 115 -1.88 -14.00 3.66
CA ILE A 115 -0.47 -13.91 3.25
C ILE A 115 0.10 -12.58 3.77
N GLY A 116 1.31 -12.65 4.32
CA GLY A 116 2.13 -11.49 4.64
C GLY A 116 2.81 -10.91 3.39
N ILE A 117 2.81 -9.60 3.29
CA ILE A 117 3.44 -8.86 2.20
C ILE A 117 4.40 -7.82 2.79
N SER A 118 5.64 -7.91 2.34
CA SER A 118 6.75 -7.02 2.70
C SER A 118 6.92 -5.92 1.67
N VAL A 119 7.41 -4.77 2.12
CA VAL A 119 7.52 -3.57 1.28
C VAL A 119 8.90 -2.94 1.43
N LEU A 120 9.43 -2.45 0.31
CA LEU A 120 10.71 -1.76 0.24
C LEU A 120 10.56 -0.55 -0.69
N PHE A 121 10.90 0.64 -0.20
CA PHE A 121 10.98 1.82 -1.04
C PHE A 121 12.44 2.08 -1.42
N LYS A 122 12.65 2.50 -2.66
CA LYS A 122 13.96 2.86 -3.19
C LYS A 122 13.88 4.16 -3.95
N GLU A 123 14.95 4.93 -3.91
CA GLU A 123 15.13 6.06 -4.82
C GLU A 123 15.01 5.59 -6.28
N LYS A 124 14.33 6.38 -7.11
CA LYS A 124 14.29 6.16 -8.56
C LYS A 124 15.52 6.84 -9.18
N LYS A 125 16.57 6.06 -9.42
CA LYS A 125 17.76 6.55 -10.12
C LYS A 125 17.60 6.43 -11.63
N GLU A 126 18.03 7.47 -12.35
CA GLU A 126 17.99 7.49 -13.82
C GLU A 126 19.14 6.68 -14.45
N ASN A 127 20.23 6.45 -13.72
CA ASN A 127 21.44 5.83 -14.23
C ASN A 127 21.79 4.47 -13.58
N LEU A 128 22.04 3.45 -14.42
CA LEU A 128 22.39 2.09 -14.00
C LEU A 128 23.66 2.01 -13.14
N LEU A 129 24.65 2.90 -13.36
CA LEU A 129 25.92 2.92 -12.62
C LEU A 129 25.75 3.35 -11.16
N GLU A 130 24.79 4.23 -10.87
CA GLU A 130 24.52 4.70 -9.50
C GLU A 130 23.73 3.69 -8.67
N SER A 131 23.16 2.66 -9.31
CA SER A 131 22.52 1.53 -8.62
C SER A 131 23.56 0.51 -8.10
N LEU A 132 24.76 0.49 -8.69
CA LEU A 132 25.84 -0.43 -8.33
C LEU A 132 26.70 0.05 -7.15
N THR A 133 26.65 1.35 -6.82
CA THR A 133 27.44 1.97 -5.74
C THR A 133 26.67 2.15 -4.44
N GLN A 134 25.49 1.54 -4.30
CA GLN A 134 24.69 1.71 -3.09
C GLN A 134 25.39 1.09 -1.86
N GLY A 135 25.69 1.97 -0.89
CA GLY A 135 25.84 1.59 0.51
C GLY A 135 24.58 0.89 1.02
N ALA A 136 24.70 0.19 2.16
CA ALA A 136 23.70 -0.73 2.69
C ALA A 136 22.26 -0.18 2.62
N ALA A 137 21.50 -0.61 1.60
CA ALA A 137 20.08 -0.31 1.51
C ALA A 137 19.36 -0.94 2.72
N LEU A 138 18.46 -0.19 3.34
CA LEU A 138 17.64 -0.71 4.42
C LEU A 138 16.87 -1.95 3.94
N PRO A 139 16.73 -2.98 4.80
CA PRO A 139 15.98 -4.18 4.44
C PRO A 139 14.49 -3.83 4.24
N PRO A 140 13.74 -4.66 3.49
CA PRO A 140 12.29 -4.53 3.41
C PRO A 140 11.64 -4.55 4.80
N VAL A 141 10.57 -3.77 4.98
CA VAL A 141 9.70 -3.89 6.15
C VAL A 141 8.90 -5.18 5.99
N GLN A 142 9.17 -6.15 6.86
CA GLN A 142 8.60 -7.49 6.78
C GLN A 142 7.15 -7.53 7.25
N THR A 143 6.31 -8.23 6.49
CA THR A 143 4.87 -8.45 6.78
C THR A 143 4.12 -7.16 7.11
N LEU A 144 4.46 -6.04 6.45
CA LEU A 144 3.77 -4.77 6.68
C LEU A 144 2.28 -4.87 6.36
N PHE A 145 1.93 -5.62 5.32
CA PHE A 145 0.55 -5.84 4.92
C PHE A 145 0.16 -7.29 5.13
N THR A 146 -1.01 -7.52 5.72
CA THR A 146 -1.66 -8.83 5.63
C THR A 146 -2.81 -8.74 4.64
N VAL A 147 -2.78 -9.60 3.63
CA VAL A 147 -3.88 -9.76 2.69
C VAL A 147 -4.62 -11.05 2.94
N GLU A 148 -5.94 -11.03 2.80
CA GLU A 148 -6.80 -12.18 2.92
C GLU A 148 -7.62 -12.39 1.65
N ARG A 149 -7.80 -13.66 1.26
CA ARG A 149 -8.71 -14.04 0.18
C ARG A 149 -10.15 -14.07 0.70
N GLN A 150 -10.98 -13.14 0.24
CA GLN A 150 -12.39 -13.02 0.56
C GLN A 150 -13.21 -13.06 -0.73
N ASN A 151 -14.21 -13.94 -0.83
CA ASN A 151 -15.11 -14.06 -2.00
C ASN A 151 -14.36 -14.10 -3.34
N SER A 152 -13.29 -14.90 -3.41
CA SER A 152 -12.43 -15.05 -4.60
C SER A 152 -11.58 -13.84 -5.00
N ALA A 153 -11.47 -12.82 -4.16
CA ALA A 153 -10.59 -11.67 -4.36
C ALA A 153 -9.65 -11.48 -3.16
N TRP A 154 -8.47 -10.91 -3.40
CA TRP A 154 -7.57 -10.47 -2.33
C TRP A 154 -8.02 -9.13 -1.78
N LYS A 155 -7.97 -8.97 -0.46
CA LYS A 155 -8.23 -7.73 0.26
C LYS A 155 -7.16 -7.50 1.33
N ILE A 156 -6.76 -6.25 1.54
CA ILE A 156 -5.89 -5.89 2.67
C ILE A 156 -6.76 -5.93 3.93
N VAL A 157 -6.39 -6.79 4.88
CA VAL A 157 -7.11 -6.95 6.15
C VAL A 157 -6.41 -6.28 7.31
N ASP A 158 -5.10 -6.09 7.21
CA ASP A 158 -4.30 -5.50 8.27
C ASP A 158 -3.06 -4.80 7.71
N ILE A 159 -2.63 -3.75 8.41
CA ILE A 159 -1.41 -2.99 8.13
C ILE A 159 -0.65 -2.88 9.46
N ASP A 160 0.43 -3.66 9.60
CA ASP A 160 1.19 -3.78 10.83
C ASP A 160 2.20 -2.64 10.96
N LEU A 161 1.71 -1.52 11.48
CA LEU A 161 2.51 -0.35 11.83
C LEU A 161 3.28 -0.50 13.15
N GLY A 162 2.97 -1.54 13.95
CA GLY A 162 3.55 -1.76 15.27
C GLY A 162 4.98 -2.30 15.24
N LYS A 163 5.45 -2.77 14.09
CA LYS A 163 6.80 -3.28 13.92
C LYS A 163 7.83 -2.16 13.90
N ALA A 164 8.78 -2.24 14.83
CA ALA A 164 9.98 -1.42 14.77
C ALA A 164 10.74 -1.72 13.45
N PRO A 165 11.27 -0.70 12.76
CA PRO A 165 11.37 0.71 13.18
C PRO A 165 10.21 1.62 12.74
N LEU A 166 9.21 1.12 12.00
CA LEU A 166 8.14 1.95 11.42
C LEU A 166 7.21 2.57 12.47
N SER A 167 7.00 1.87 13.59
CA SER A 167 6.15 2.35 14.69
C SER A 167 6.62 3.69 15.27
N THR A 168 7.94 3.86 15.46
CA THR A 168 8.51 5.11 15.99
C THR A 168 8.29 6.29 15.04
N GLU A 169 8.48 6.08 13.73
CA GLU A 169 8.22 7.13 12.75
C GLU A 169 6.74 7.47 12.65
N PHE A 170 5.88 6.45 12.66
CA PHE A 170 4.44 6.64 12.59
C PHE A 170 3.91 7.43 13.79
N GLU A 171 4.32 7.10 15.01
CA GLU A 171 3.92 7.84 16.22
C GLU A 171 4.43 9.28 16.22
N ARG A 172 5.69 9.49 15.81
CA ARG A 172 6.31 10.83 15.71
C ARG A 172 5.55 11.70 14.72
N LEU A 173 5.24 11.17 13.54
CA LEU A 173 4.54 11.88 12.47
C LEU A 173 3.06 12.07 12.79
N SER A 174 2.40 11.10 13.42
CA SER A 174 1.01 11.23 13.88
C SER A 174 0.86 12.38 14.86
N LYS A 175 1.72 12.44 15.90
CA LYS A 175 1.75 13.57 16.86
C LYS A 175 1.98 14.91 16.14
N LYS A 176 2.91 14.94 15.18
CA LYS A 176 3.20 16.14 14.40
C LYS A 176 2.00 16.59 13.55
N LEU A 177 1.31 15.65 12.92
CA LEU A 177 0.10 15.92 12.15
C LEU A 177 -1.00 16.46 13.06
N SER A 178 -1.25 15.83 14.22
CA SER A 178 -2.22 16.29 15.23
C SER A 178 -1.91 17.68 15.78
N ILE A 179 -0.63 17.98 16.06
CA ILE A 179 -0.19 19.31 16.52
C ILE A 179 -0.37 20.37 15.42
N ASN A 180 -0.12 19.98 14.16
CA ASN A 180 -0.28 20.84 13.00
C ASN A 180 -1.71 20.83 12.42
N GLN A 181 -2.70 20.22 13.09
CA GLN A 181 -4.12 20.36 12.76
C GLN A 181 -4.57 21.79 13.08
N GLY A 182 -4.10 22.73 12.27
CA GLY A 182 -4.76 24.03 12.14
C GLY A 182 -6.14 23.89 11.50
N PHE A 183 -6.52 22.72 11.00
CA PHE A 183 -7.83 22.45 10.41
C PHE A 183 -8.79 21.87 11.45
N LYS A 184 -9.78 22.65 11.86
CA LYS A 184 -10.95 22.14 12.61
C LYS A 184 -12.16 22.12 11.70
N ASN A 185 -12.71 20.93 11.47
CA ASN A 185 -14.01 20.80 10.82
C ASN A 185 -15.08 21.41 11.74
N THR A 186 -15.99 22.17 11.15
CA THR A 186 -17.16 22.74 11.80
C THR A 186 -18.42 22.30 11.05
N GLN A 187 -19.59 22.45 11.64
CA GLN A 187 -20.85 22.07 11.00
C GLN A 187 -21.09 22.76 9.64
N ASN A 188 -20.47 23.93 9.39
CA ASN A 188 -20.69 24.75 8.19
C ASN A 188 -19.42 25.02 7.37
N GLY A 189 -18.32 24.33 7.63
CA GLY A 189 -17.04 24.59 6.96
C GLY A 189 -15.84 24.14 7.77
N PHE A 190 -14.71 24.80 7.60
CA PHE A 190 -13.47 24.48 8.30
C PHE A 190 -12.81 25.77 8.81
N ILE A 191 -12.20 25.70 9.99
CA ILE A 191 -11.34 26.75 10.53
C ILE A 191 -9.91 26.36 10.19
N ILE A 192 -9.15 27.31 9.66
CA ILE A 192 -7.69 27.21 9.51
C ILE A 192 -7.08 28.12 10.57
N ASP A 193 -6.62 27.56 11.69
CA ASP A 193 -5.78 28.26 12.66
C ASP A 193 -4.45 28.66 11.99
N ARG A 194 -3.78 29.67 12.55
CA ARG A 194 -2.61 30.31 11.94
C ARG A 194 -1.53 29.30 11.53
N ILE A 195 -1.38 29.09 10.22
CA ILE A 195 -0.26 28.36 9.65
C ILE A 195 0.85 29.38 9.35
N GLU A 196 1.95 29.32 10.09
CA GLU A 196 3.15 30.10 9.78
C GLU A 196 4.03 29.30 8.80
N PHE A 197 4.18 29.83 7.59
CA PHE A 197 4.98 29.23 6.53
C PHE A 197 6.34 29.93 6.44
N ASP A 198 7.39 29.28 6.93
CA ASP A 198 8.78 29.72 6.76
C ASP A 198 9.57 28.66 5.98
N PRO A 199 9.71 28.78 4.65
CA PRO A 199 10.37 27.78 3.83
C PRO A 199 11.86 27.60 4.16
N GLN A 200 12.49 28.55 4.88
CA GLN A 200 13.89 28.43 5.32
C GLN A 200 14.04 27.59 6.59
N LYS A 201 12.97 27.40 7.36
CA LYS A 201 12.99 26.64 8.63
C LYS A 201 12.29 25.27 8.54
N MET A 202 11.72 24.93 7.39
CA MET A 202 10.96 23.69 7.21
C MET A 202 11.86 22.46 7.04
N THR A 203 11.59 21.45 7.87
CA THR A 203 12.10 20.09 7.65
C THR A 203 11.40 19.44 6.45
N PRO A 204 11.96 18.38 5.85
CA PRO A 204 11.30 17.64 4.76
C PRO A 204 9.91 17.12 5.16
N ASP A 205 9.77 16.62 6.38
CA ASP A 205 8.48 16.21 6.96
C ASP A 205 7.47 17.37 6.99
N ASP A 206 7.90 18.57 7.38
CA ASP A 206 7.02 19.74 7.41
C ASP A 206 6.45 20.01 6.02
N ARG A 207 7.30 20.00 5.00
CA ARG A 207 6.88 20.28 3.61
C ARG A 207 5.79 19.31 3.16
N HIS A 208 5.96 18.01 3.40
CA HIS A 208 4.95 17.00 3.05
C HIS A 208 3.64 17.20 3.82
N VAL A 209 3.71 17.44 5.13
CA VAL A 209 2.54 17.69 5.97
C VAL A 209 1.77 18.94 5.50
N TYR A 210 2.47 20.04 5.21
CA TYR A 210 1.85 21.26 4.70
C TYR A 210 1.25 21.08 3.30
N GLN A 211 1.93 20.37 2.40
CA GLN A 211 1.40 20.06 1.07
C GLN A 211 0.11 19.23 1.17
N HIS A 212 0.07 18.23 2.04
CA HIS A 212 -1.14 17.43 2.30
C HIS A 212 -2.29 18.33 2.77
N PHE A 213 -2.05 19.20 3.75
CA PHE A 213 -3.07 20.12 4.25
C PHE A 213 -3.58 21.10 3.18
N LEU A 214 -2.68 21.73 2.41
CA LEU A 214 -3.08 22.66 1.35
C LEU A 214 -3.90 21.97 0.27
N ARG A 215 -3.56 20.74 -0.12
CA ARG A 215 -4.35 19.94 -1.08
C ARG A 215 -5.73 19.61 -0.53
N LYS A 216 -5.80 19.14 0.71
CA LYS A 216 -7.07 18.82 1.38
C LYS A 216 -7.99 20.04 1.45
N ALA A 217 -7.45 21.19 1.84
CA ALA A 217 -8.15 22.47 1.89
C ALA A 217 -8.65 22.89 0.49
N SER A 218 -7.77 22.85 -0.51
CA SER A 218 -8.12 23.19 -1.89
C SER A 218 -9.28 22.33 -2.41
N ARG A 219 -9.25 21.01 -2.14
CA ARG A 219 -10.33 20.11 -2.55
C ARG A 219 -11.66 20.45 -1.88
N LEU A 220 -11.64 20.76 -0.58
CA LEU A 220 -12.86 21.15 0.16
C LEU A 220 -13.45 22.47 -0.36
N ILE A 221 -12.60 23.42 -0.75
CA ILE A 221 -13.02 24.70 -1.34
C ILE A 221 -13.63 24.48 -2.73
N SER A 222 -13.01 23.64 -3.56
CA SER A 222 -13.43 23.38 -4.94
C SER A 222 -14.58 22.38 -5.07
N ALA A 223 -14.88 21.59 -4.02
CA ALA A 223 -15.95 20.60 -4.06
C ALA A 223 -17.35 21.24 -4.19
N PRO A 224 -18.23 20.72 -5.06
CA PRO A 224 -19.63 21.14 -5.12
C PRO A 224 -20.33 20.89 -3.78
N LEU A 225 -21.33 21.71 -3.45
CA LEU A 225 -22.00 21.75 -2.13
C LEU A 225 -22.58 20.39 -1.67
N GLU A 226 -22.91 19.49 -2.59
CA GLU A 226 -23.53 18.17 -2.28
C GLU A 226 -22.53 17.14 -1.71
N GLU A 227 -21.23 17.24 -2.02
CA GLU A 227 -20.21 16.31 -1.49
C GLU A 227 -19.71 16.69 -0.09
N ARG A 228 -20.04 17.90 0.39
CA ARG A 228 -19.57 18.41 1.69
C ARG A 228 -20.28 17.81 2.90
N GLN A 229 -21.34 17.01 2.69
CA GLN A 229 -22.12 16.37 3.77
C GLN A 229 -21.71 14.93 4.09
N HIS A 230 -20.72 14.36 3.39
CA HIS A 230 -20.26 12.98 3.58
C HIS A 230 -18.75 12.83 3.79
N GLY A 231 -18.04 13.92 4.07
CA GLY A 231 -16.59 13.94 4.33
C GLY A 231 -16.24 13.97 5.81
#